data_AF-I1RP55-F1
#
_entry.id   AF-I1RP55-F1
#
_cell.length_a   1.000
_cell.length_b   1.000
_cell.length_c   1.000
_cell.angle_alpha   90.00
_cell.angle_beta   90.00
_cell.angle_gamma   90.00
#
_symmetry.space_group_name_H-M   'P 1'
#
loop_
_entity.id
_entity.type
_entity.pdbx_description
1 polymer ?
#
loop_
_entity_poly.entity_id
_entity_poly.type
_entity_poly.pdbx_seq_one_letter_code
_entity_poly.pdbx_strand_id
1 'polypeptide(L)'
;MKLVSLFALFKATQALLVPSPPGPYHVAVKNLELVDPSRIDHFAPEPNTKRRIMVSVYLPVEAHHRCKSQVVPYMPLLTAGVFGDLGATLGIPNGTIESFNMEFCDLSTIKPKRSHRSKKEFQVAIFSPGAQGTRLVYGAMARSLASMGYIILTVDHTYETLVVEFPDGSAAYATTGNTSALIMLEARTKDVSFVTSQLSNKTLTNNLFAHFPGSFNPDKVAVYGHSFGGSTAAVTVQRDNRVLGGLNLDGPIYGSVNHQGFKYKPFILVGVDRDNGPEWDEFYSKIDASKMELKFFKTQHYAFTDVPLLLEKVSVPPESQSIIDETFGTLDGRGVEKAINEAMVGLMDLLFANNGKMLERIGEHANIQVLRSDLVKNS
;
A
#
# COMPACT_ATOMS: atom_id res chain seq x y z
N MET A 1 -7.57 -12.15 61.59
CA MET A 1 -7.25 -12.71 60.26
C MET A 1 -7.52 -11.63 59.22
N LYS A 2 -6.48 -11.11 58.58
CA LYS A 2 -6.56 -9.98 57.63
C LYS A 2 -7.06 -10.49 56.26
N LEU A 3 -8.15 -9.89 55.76
CA LEU A 3 -8.57 -9.98 54.36
C LEU A 3 -7.47 -9.35 53.49
N VAL A 4 -6.87 -10.11 52.59
CA VAL A 4 -6.03 -9.58 51.51
C VAL A 4 -6.94 -9.35 50.32
N SER A 5 -7.29 -8.09 50.07
CA SER A 5 -7.98 -7.68 48.85
C SER A 5 -7.03 -7.83 47.66
N LEU A 6 -7.34 -8.76 46.77
CA LEU A 6 -6.64 -8.94 45.50
C LEU A 6 -7.05 -7.78 44.58
N PHE A 7 -6.22 -6.74 44.48
CA PHE A 7 -6.39 -5.71 43.47
C PHE A 7 -5.99 -6.27 42.10
N ALA A 8 -6.99 -6.54 41.25
CA ALA A 8 -6.75 -6.73 39.83
C ALA A 8 -6.28 -5.39 39.23
N LEU A 9 -4.96 -5.25 39.06
CA LEU A 9 -4.37 -4.18 38.27
C LEU A 9 -4.71 -4.44 36.80
N PHE A 10 -5.79 -3.83 36.31
CA PHE A 10 -5.96 -3.63 34.87
C PHE A 10 -4.79 -2.77 34.40
N LYS A 11 -3.79 -3.38 33.75
CA LYS A 11 -2.84 -2.60 32.93
C LYS A 11 -3.66 -1.96 31.82
N ALA A 12 -3.90 -0.66 31.93
CA ALA A 12 -4.34 0.12 30.78
C ALA A 12 -3.21 0.04 29.75
N THR A 13 -3.36 -0.82 28.74
CA THR A 13 -2.52 -0.78 27.55
C THR A 13 -2.75 0.58 26.91
N GLN A 14 -1.79 1.49 27.06
CA GLN A 14 -1.82 2.75 26.34
C GLN A 14 -1.78 2.43 24.85
N ALA A 15 -2.79 2.93 24.13
CA ALA A 15 -2.81 2.88 22.68
C ALA A 15 -1.54 3.50 22.11
N LEU A 16 -0.85 2.76 21.24
CA LEU A 16 0.28 3.28 20.48
C LEU A 16 -0.24 4.01 19.24
N LEU A 17 0.41 5.12 18.87
CA LEU A 17 0.09 5.83 17.63
C LEU A 17 1.13 5.51 16.57
N VAL A 18 0.66 5.09 15.41
CA VAL A 18 1.49 4.96 14.20
C VAL A 18 2.16 6.32 13.93
N PRO A 19 3.50 6.38 13.78
CA PRO A 19 4.22 7.64 13.62
C PRO A 19 3.62 8.54 12.53
N SER A 20 3.42 9.83 12.82
CA SER A 20 2.76 10.78 11.90
C SER A 20 3.45 10.83 10.53
N PRO A 21 2.69 11.01 9.44
CA PRO A 21 3.25 11.05 8.10
C PRO A 21 3.99 12.39 7.85
N PRO A 22 4.96 12.45 6.93
CA PRO A 22 5.88 13.57 6.80
C PRO A 22 5.36 14.74 5.95
N GLY A 23 4.34 14.54 5.12
CA GLY A 23 3.90 15.53 4.15
C GLY A 23 2.95 16.59 4.71
N PRO A 24 2.71 17.69 3.95
CA PRO A 24 1.99 18.86 4.44
C PRO A 24 0.45 18.71 4.43
N TYR A 25 -0.09 17.64 3.83
CA TYR A 25 -1.52 17.40 3.79
C TYR A 25 -1.97 16.58 5.00
N HIS A 26 -3.10 16.94 5.59
CA HIS A 26 -3.82 16.00 6.44
C HIS A 26 -4.31 14.82 5.60
N VAL A 27 -4.54 13.67 6.22
CA VAL A 27 -5.00 12.48 5.52
C VAL A 27 -6.30 12.00 6.12
N ALA A 28 -7.33 11.85 5.28
CA ALA A 28 -8.53 11.12 5.65
C ALA A 28 -8.48 9.70 5.09
N VAL A 29 -9.24 8.78 5.68
CA VAL A 29 -9.38 7.40 5.19
C VAL A 29 -10.84 7.02 5.04
N LYS A 30 -11.15 6.25 4.01
CA LYS A 30 -12.44 5.58 3.81
C LYS A 30 -12.20 4.12 3.47
N ASN A 31 -12.94 3.22 4.11
CA ASN A 31 -12.93 1.79 3.80
C ASN A 31 -14.23 1.44 3.09
N LEU A 32 -14.15 0.64 2.03
CA LEU A 32 -15.31 0.18 1.29
C LEU A 32 -15.15 -1.24 0.79
N GLU A 33 -16.27 -1.93 0.70
CA GLU A 33 -16.41 -3.18 -0.02
C GLU A 33 -16.86 -2.89 -1.45
N LEU A 34 -16.19 -3.53 -2.41
CA LEU A 34 -16.61 -3.57 -3.80
C LEU A 34 -16.95 -5.00 -4.17
N VAL A 35 -18.13 -5.21 -4.74
CA VAL A 35 -18.57 -6.50 -5.26
C VAL A 35 -18.59 -6.43 -6.77
N ASP A 36 -17.82 -7.29 -7.44
CA ASP A 36 -17.84 -7.40 -8.89
C ASP A 36 -18.96 -8.35 -9.33
N PRO A 37 -20.07 -7.83 -9.89
CA PRO A 37 -21.20 -8.68 -10.27
C PRO A 37 -20.88 -9.57 -11.48
N SER A 38 -19.86 -9.21 -12.26
CA SER A 38 -19.49 -9.90 -13.50
C SER A 38 -18.62 -11.12 -13.26
N ARG A 39 -17.99 -11.24 -12.09
CA ARG A 39 -17.06 -12.33 -11.76
C ARG A 39 -17.60 -13.23 -10.67
N ILE A 40 -17.51 -14.53 -10.91
CA ILE A 40 -17.60 -15.55 -9.87
C ILE A 40 -16.21 -15.68 -9.26
N ASP A 41 -16.15 -15.75 -7.93
CA ASP A 41 -14.92 -15.99 -7.20
C ASP A 41 -14.63 -17.49 -7.17
N HIS A 42 -13.61 -17.92 -7.91
CA HIS A 42 -13.20 -19.32 -7.97
C HIS A 42 -12.37 -19.77 -6.76
N PHE A 43 -12.01 -18.85 -5.88
CA PHE A 43 -11.31 -19.15 -4.63
C PHE A 43 -12.29 -19.25 -3.45
N ALA A 44 -13.53 -18.79 -3.63
CA ALA A 44 -14.57 -18.92 -2.62
C ALA A 44 -14.91 -20.41 -2.37
N PRO A 45 -15.07 -20.83 -1.10
CA PRO A 45 -15.56 -22.17 -0.77
C PRO A 45 -16.97 -22.43 -1.33
N GLU A 46 -17.83 -21.40 -1.27
CA GLU A 46 -19.21 -21.50 -1.73
C GLU A 46 -19.34 -21.22 -3.23
N PRO A 47 -20.01 -22.08 -4.01
CA PRO A 47 -20.16 -21.92 -5.45
C PRO A 47 -20.99 -20.68 -5.78
N ASN A 48 -20.70 -20.06 -6.94
CA ASN A 48 -21.37 -18.86 -7.45
C ASN A 48 -21.22 -17.59 -6.59
N THR A 49 -20.37 -17.62 -5.56
CA THR A 49 -20.00 -16.43 -4.78
C THR A 49 -19.43 -15.37 -5.72
N LYS A 50 -19.89 -14.13 -5.59
CA LYS A 50 -19.37 -12.99 -6.37
C LYS A 50 -18.02 -12.53 -5.80
N ARG A 51 -17.14 -12.04 -6.66
CA ARG A 51 -15.83 -11.53 -6.24
C ARG A 51 -16.01 -10.27 -5.40
N ARG A 52 -15.75 -10.39 -4.09
CA ARG A 52 -15.71 -9.29 -3.12
C ARG A 52 -14.27 -8.79 -3.03
N ILE A 53 -14.10 -7.49 -2.86
CA ILE A 53 -12.79 -6.82 -2.78
C ILE A 53 -12.91 -5.72 -1.72
N MET A 54 -12.02 -5.73 -0.73
CA MET A 54 -11.94 -4.64 0.24
C MET A 54 -10.88 -3.62 -0.18
N VAL A 55 -11.23 -2.35 -0.06
CA VAL A 55 -10.37 -1.23 -0.45
C VAL A 55 -10.29 -0.20 0.68
N SER A 56 -9.09 0.33 0.93
CA SER A 56 -8.89 1.51 1.77
C SER A 56 -8.44 2.68 0.88
N VAL A 57 -9.11 3.83 1.01
CA VAL A 57 -8.88 5.03 0.20
C VAL A 57 -8.37 6.14 1.10
N TYR A 58 -7.12 6.54 0.87
CA TYR A 58 -6.42 7.59 1.61
C TYR A 58 -6.48 8.88 0.80
N LEU A 59 -6.99 9.93 1.44
CA LEU A 59 -7.40 11.18 0.79
C LEU A 59 -6.60 12.36 1.33
N PRO A 60 -5.89 13.11 0.47
CA PRO A 60 -5.13 14.30 0.87
C PRO A 60 -6.07 15.47 1.14
N VAL A 61 -5.96 16.08 2.31
CA VAL A 61 -6.74 17.26 2.70
C VAL A 61 -5.79 18.41 2.98
N GLU A 62 -5.95 19.50 2.22
CA GLU A 62 -5.12 20.69 2.43
C GLU A 62 -5.26 21.23 3.86
N ALA A 63 -4.12 21.60 4.48
CA ALA A 63 -4.06 22.05 5.87
C ALA A 63 -5.04 23.18 6.22
N HIS A 64 -5.37 24.03 5.23
CA HIS A 64 -6.29 25.16 5.43
C HIS A 64 -7.76 24.75 5.65
N HIS A 65 -8.15 23.49 5.37
CA HIS A 65 -9.50 22.98 5.63
C HIS A 65 -9.77 22.69 7.11
N ARG A 66 -8.74 22.57 7.95
CA ARG A 66 -8.84 22.43 9.43
C ARG A 66 -9.87 21.39 9.89
N CYS A 67 -9.77 20.17 9.39
CA CYS A 67 -10.59 19.06 9.92
C CYS A 67 -10.19 18.71 11.35
N LYS A 68 -11.13 18.13 12.11
CA LYS A 68 -10.82 17.52 13.40
C LYS A 68 -10.06 16.21 13.18
N SER A 69 -9.17 15.93 14.13
CA SER A 69 -8.52 14.63 14.23
C SER A 69 -9.50 13.58 14.74
N GLN A 70 -9.42 12.38 14.16
CA GLN A 70 -10.02 11.15 14.65
C GLN A 70 -8.93 10.08 14.73
N VAL A 71 -8.99 9.27 15.79
CA VAL A 71 -8.07 8.16 16.01
C VAL A 71 -8.86 6.87 15.84
N VAL A 72 -8.39 5.99 14.96
CA VAL A 72 -9.03 4.71 14.66
C VAL A 72 -8.02 3.57 14.84
N PRO A 73 -8.47 2.34 15.12
CA PRO A 73 -7.60 1.16 15.11
C PRO A 73 -6.79 1.06 13.82
N TYR A 74 -5.51 0.68 13.95
CA TYR A 74 -4.62 0.48 12.81
C TYR A 74 -5.18 -0.57 11.84
N MET A 75 -5.76 -1.63 12.38
CA MET A 75 -6.53 -2.63 11.65
C MET A 75 -7.69 -3.16 12.51
N PRO A 76 -8.74 -3.74 11.91
CA PRO A 76 -9.84 -4.34 12.68
C PRO A 76 -9.37 -5.56 13.48
N LEU A 77 -10.10 -5.90 14.53
CA LEU A 77 -9.60 -6.76 15.62
C LEU A 77 -9.23 -8.17 15.17
N LEU A 78 -10.03 -8.80 14.29
CA LEU A 78 -9.73 -10.16 13.83
C LEU A 78 -8.47 -10.18 12.97
N THR A 79 -8.34 -9.23 12.05
CA THR A 79 -7.12 -9.06 11.24
C THR A 79 -5.93 -8.73 12.12
N ALA A 80 -6.11 -7.88 13.14
CA ALA A 80 -5.08 -7.53 14.11
C ALA A 80 -4.54 -8.76 14.84
N GLY A 81 -5.41 -9.68 15.27
CA GLY A 81 -5.00 -10.93 15.91
C GLY A 81 -4.22 -11.84 14.96
N VAL A 82 -4.69 -12.05 13.73
CA VAL A 82 -4.00 -12.92 12.75
C VAL A 82 -2.60 -12.39 12.41
N PHE A 83 -2.46 -11.08 12.17
CA PHE A 83 -1.15 -10.48 11.90
C PHE A 83 -0.31 -10.29 13.17
N GLY A 84 -0.94 -10.17 14.34
CA GLY A 84 -0.31 -10.19 15.66
C GLY A 84 0.37 -11.54 15.93
N ASP A 85 -0.32 -12.65 15.66
CA ASP A 85 0.24 -14.01 15.77
C ASP A 85 1.46 -14.19 14.85
N LEU A 86 1.42 -13.65 13.63
CA LEU A 86 2.60 -13.64 12.74
C LEU A 86 3.74 -12.81 13.31
N GLY A 87 3.45 -11.62 13.83
CA GLY A 87 4.44 -10.78 14.49
C GLY A 87 5.10 -11.49 15.68
N ALA A 88 4.33 -12.26 16.44
CA ALA A 88 4.83 -13.05 17.56
C ALA A 88 5.87 -14.09 17.13
N THR A 89 5.74 -14.67 15.94
CA THR A 89 6.77 -15.59 15.39
C THR A 89 8.11 -14.89 15.10
N LEU A 90 8.09 -13.57 14.96
CA LEU A 90 9.26 -12.72 14.76
C LEU A 90 9.76 -12.10 16.07
N GLY A 91 9.18 -12.50 17.22
CA GLY A 91 9.53 -11.96 18.53
C GLY A 91 8.89 -10.61 18.85
N ILE A 92 7.93 -10.13 18.05
CA ILE A 92 7.12 -8.95 18.39
C ILE A 92 6.14 -9.35 19.50
N PRO A 93 6.06 -8.64 20.65
CA PRO A 93 5.19 -9.05 21.74
C PRO A 93 3.70 -9.15 21.34
N ASN A 94 2.99 -10.17 21.84
CA ASN A 94 1.54 -10.32 21.62
C ASN A 94 0.76 -9.07 22.05
N GLY A 95 -0.27 -8.70 21.29
CA GLY A 95 -1.06 -7.50 21.53
C GLY A 95 -0.43 -6.21 20.98
N THR A 96 0.80 -6.26 20.45
CA THR A 96 1.48 -5.08 19.90
C THR A 96 0.71 -4.50 18.72
N ILE A 97 0.39 -5.32 17.72
CA ILE A 97 -0.29 -4.87 16.49
C ILE A 97 -1.70 -4.35 16.81
N GLU A 98 -2.39 -5.04 17.71
CA GLU A 98 -3.73 -4.71 18.21
C GLU A 98 -3.74 -3.39 19.00
N SER A 99 -2.62 -3.01 19.62
CA SER A 99 -2.51 -1.77 20.39
C SER A 99 -2.32 -0.51 19.52
N PHE A 100 -2.00 -0.67 18.24
CA PHE A 100 -1.77 0.46 17.35
C PHE A 100 -3.07 1.10 16.88
N ASN A 101 -3.09 2.42 16.93
CA ASN A 101 -4.08 3.28 16.32
C ASN A 101 -3.42 4.23 15.32
N MET A 102 -4.20 4.70 14.35
CA MET A 102 -3.78 5.67 13.36
C MET A 102 -4.65 6.93 13.42
N GLU A 103 -3.99 8.08 13.39
CA GLU A 103 -4.64 9.38 13.35
C GLU A 103 -4.98 9.78 11.91
N PHE A 104 -6.22 10.22 11.70
CA PHE A 104 -6.73 10.73 10.44
C PHE A 104 -7.57 12.00 10.62
N CYS A 105 -7.77 12.69 9.50
CA CYS A 105 -8.70 13.78 9.30
C CYS A 105 -10.13 13.25 9.20
N ASP A 106 -11.06 13.79 9.99
CA ASP A 106 -12.49 13.52 9.84
C ASP A 106 -13.11 14.46 8.80
N LEU A 107 -13.37 13.93 7.60
CA LEU A 107 -13.99 14.68 6.49
C LEU A 107 -15.36 15.24 6.84
N SER A 108 -16.13 14.61 7.73
CA SER A 108 -17.47 15.10 8.11
C SER A 108 -17.42 16.44 8.84
N THR A 109 -16.26 16.78 9.42
CA THR A 109 -16.04 18.03 10.15
C THR A 109 -15.58 19.18 9.26
N ILE A 110 -15.24 18.90 8.00
CA ILE A 110 -14.90 19.92 7.02
C ILE A 110 -16.16 20.67 6.64
N LYS A 111 -16.19 21.96 6.97
CA LYS A 111 -17.28 22.84 6.54
C LYS A 111 -17.20 23.00 5.01
N PRO A 112 -18.27 22.63 4.26
CA PRO A 112 -18.29 22.86 2.83
C PRO A 112 -18.21 24.37 2.59
N LYS A 113 -17.07 24.86 2.08
CA LYS A 113 -17.02 26.24 1.58
C LYS A 113 -17.77 26.25 0.26
N ARG A 114 -18.81 27.09 0.14
CA ARG A 114 -19.33 27.56 -1.16
C ARG A 114 -18.26 28.40 -1.83
N SER A 115 -17.22 27.75 -2.34
CA SER A 115 -16.11 28.38 -3.02
C SER A 115 -16.28 28.15 -4.51
N HIS A 116 -16.31 29.23 -5.29
CA HIS A 116 -16.26 29.18 -6.76
C HIS A 116 -14.86 28.79 -7.29
N ARG A 117 -13.87 28.51 -6.43
CA ARG A 117 -12.56 28.02 -6.87
C ARG A 117 -12.67 26.58 -7.34
N SER A 118 -11.99 26.27 -8.44
CA SER A 118 -11.79 24.89 -8.88
C SER A 118 -11.14 24.09 -7.76
N LYS A 119 -11.64 22.87 -7.54
CA LYS A 119 -11.01 21.94 -6.59
C LYS A 119 -9.62 21.60 -7.10
N LYS A 120 -8.67 21.43 -6.18
CA LYS A 120 -7.36 20.88 -6.52
C LYS A 120 -7.57 19.44 -7.02
N GLU A 121 -7.04 19.15 -8.20
CA GLU A 121 -6.97 17.79 -8.72
C GLU A 121 -5.81 17.06 -8.06
N PHE A 122 -6.08 15.87 -7.53
CA PHE A 122 -5.10 14.98 -6.93
C PHE A 122 -4.95 13.73 -7.78
N GLN A 123 -3.71 13.25 -7.86
CA GLN A 123 -3.30 12.14 -8.69
C GLN A 123 -3.53 10.84 -7.92
N VAL A 124 -3.94 9.81 -8.64
CA VAL A 124 -4.39 8.55 -8.04
C VAL A 124 -3.35 7.46 -8.25
N ALA A 125 -3.04 6.71 -7.19
CA ALA A 125 -2.28 5.48 -7.27
C ALA A 125 -2.99 4.32 -6.56
N ILE A 126 -2.91 3.12 -7.12
CA ILE A 126 -3.47 1.91 -6.55
C ILE A 126 -2.32 0.97 -6.14
N PHE A 127 -2.38 0.50 -4.90
CA PHE A 127 -1.42 -0.42 -4.31
C PHE A 127 -1.98 -1.84 -4.24
N SER A 128 -1.18 -2.81 -4.67
CA SER A 128 -1.41 -4.24 -4.42
C SER A 128 -0.38 -4.80 -3.43
N PRO A 129 -0.80 -5.50 -2.35
CA PRO A 129 0.08 -6.07 -1.34
C PRO A 129 0.82 -7.31 -1.84
N GLY A 130 1.78 -7.82 -1.06
CA GLY A 130 2.39 -9.14 -1.31
C GLY A 130 1.38 -10.30 -1.25
N ALA A 131 1.82 -11.50 -1.63
CA ALA A 131 1.02 -12.72 -1.45
C ALA A 131 0.64 -12.88 0.02
N GLN A 132 -0.61 -13.27 0.30
CA GLN A 132 -1.18 -13.41 1.65
C GLN A 132 -1.25 -12.12 2.50
N GLY A 133 -0.59 -11.04 2.08
CA GLY A 133 -0.64 -9.74 2.75
C GLY A 133 -2.02 -9.09 2.68
N THR A 134 -2.32 -8.29 3.71
CA THR A 134 -3.50 -7.42 3.73
C THR A 134 -3.13 -6.00 3.28
N ARG A 135 -4.07 -5.30 2.66
CA ARG A 135 -4.02 -3.87 2.36
C ARG A 135 -3.72 -2.99 3.57
N LEU A 136 -4.00 -3.50 4.78
CA LEU A 136 -3.88 -2.76 6.04
C LEU A 136 -2.44 -2.68 6.55
N VAL A 137 -1.59 -3.66 6.28
CA VAL A 137 -0.16 -3.67 6.70
C VAL A 137 0.74 -2.78 5.81
N TYR A 138 0.10 -1.96 4.96
CA TYR A 138 0.71 -0.94 4.11
C TYR A 138 -0.05 0.40 4.24
N GLY A 139 -0.92 0.52 5.24
CA GLY A 139 -1.76 1.69 5.47
C GLY A 139 -0.99 2.92 5.93
N ALA A 140 0.12 2.76 6.66
CA ALA A 140 1.00 3.85 7.04
C ALA A 140 1.81 4.35 5.84
N MET A 141 2.30 3.46 4.97
CA MET A 141 2.87 3.83 3.67
C MET A 141 1.86 4.61 2.81
N ALA A 142 0.64 4.10 2.68
CA ALA A 142 -0.42 4.78 1.92
C ALA A 142 -0.77 6.15 2.53
N ARG A 143 -0.81 6.26 3.87
CA ARG A 143 -0.99 7.54 4.58
C ARG A 143 0.19 8.48 4.34
N SER A 144 1.42 7.98 4.29
CA SER A 144 2.62 8.76 4.01
C SER A 144 2.54 9.41 2.62
N LEU A 145 2.27 8.60 1.60
CA LEU A 145 2.09 9.07 0.22
C LEU A 145 0.89 10.01 0.08
N ALA A 146 -0.23 9.71 0.76
CA ALA A 146 -1.37 10.62 0.76
C ALA A 146 -1.05 11.97 1.41
N SER A 147 -0.22 11.99 2.46
CA SER A 147 0.24 13.25 3.07
C SER A 147 1.09 14.09 2.13
N MET A 148 1.61 13.52 1.04
CA MET A 148 2.36 14.22 -0.02
C MET A 148 1.47 14.76 -1.14
N GLY A 149 0.15 14.54 -1.07
CA GLY A 149 -0.81 15.08 -2.05
C GLY A 149 -1.23 14.08 -3.13
N TYR A 150 -1.30 12.79 -2.79
CA TYR A 150 -1.81 11.75 -3.69
C TYR A 150 -3.05 11.07 -3.10
N ILE A 151 -3.98 10.63 -3.95
CA ILE A 151 -5.03 9.71 -3.54
C ILE A 151 -4.48 8.30 -3.67
N ILE A 152 -4.42 7.57 -2.57
CA ILE A 152 -3.88 6.20 -2.54
C ILE A 152 -5.00 5.22 -2.22
N LEU A 153 -5.13 4.18 -3.05
CA LEU A 153 -6.05 3.07 -2.80
C LEU A 153 -5.22 1.81 -2.49
N THR A 154 -5.46 1.15 -1.37
CA THR A 154 -4.88 -0.18 -1.08
C THR A 154 -5.95 -1.25 -1.20
N VAL A 155 -5.61 -2.43 -1.74
CA VAL A 155 -6.57 -3.47 -2.13
C VAL A 155 -6.28 -4.79 -1.41
N ASP A 156 -7.30 -5.42 -0.82
CA ASP A 156 -7.23 -6.83 -0.42
C ASP A 156 -7.71 -7.72 -1.55
N HIS A 157 -7.00 -8.82 -1.77
CA HIS A 157 -7.39 -9.85 -2.72
C HIS A 157 -8.03 -10.99 -1.93
N THR A 158 -9.37 -10.97 -1.83
CA THR A 158 -10.16 -11.90 -1.02
C THR A 158 -9.83 -13.37 -1.33
N TYR A 159 -9.80 -14.20 -0.27
CA TYR A 159 -9.37 -15.61 -0.29
C TYR A 159 -7.90 -15.85 -0.64
N GLU A 160 -7.12 -14.82 -0.96
CA GLU A 160 -5.66 -14.91 -1.02
C GLU A 160 -5.02 -14.27 0.21
N THR A 161 -5.48 -13.08 0.60
CA THR A 161 -5.13 -12.45 1.88
C THR A 161 -5.50 -13.39 3.04
N LEU A 162 -4.64 -13.51 4.06
CA LEU A 162 -4.82 -14.44 5.19
C LEU A 162 -6.20 -14.35 5.83
N VAL A 163 -6.67 -13.11 6.05
CA VAL A 163 -8.02 -12.81 6.48
C VAL A 163 -8.46 -11.46 5.91
N VAL A 164 -9.71 -11.39 5.45
CA VAL A 164 -10.37 -10.16 5.01
C VAL A 164 -11.69 -10.05 5.76
N GLU A 165 -11.83 -8.99 6.55
CA GLU A 165 -13.08 -8.64 7.24
C GLU A 165 -13.98 -7.75 6.36
N PHE A 166 -15.27 -8.05 6.36
CA PHE A 166 -16.28 -7.32 5.60
C PHE A 166 -17.21 -6.49 6.49
N PRO A 167 -17.83 -5.42 5.95
CA PRO A 167 -18.77 -4.58 6.69
C PRO A 167 -20.01 -5.31 7.25
N ASP A 168 -20.39 -6.45 6.67
CA ASP A 168 -21.49 -7.28 7.16
C ASP A 168 -21.12 -8.14 8.39
N GLY A 169 -19.87 -8.06 8.86
CA GLY A 169 -19.35 -8.82 9.99
C GLY A 169 -18.80 -10.21 9.61
N SER A 170 -18.90 -10.62 8.35
CA SER A 170 -18.27 -11.85 7.86
C SER A 170 -16.77 -11.67 7.63
N ALA A 171 -16.04 -12.79 7.57
CA ALA A 171 -14.63 -12.82 7.21
C ALA A 171 -14.35 -13.91 6.17
N ALA A 172 -13.44 -13.63 5.25
CA ALA A 172 -12.90 -14.60 4.31
C ALA A 172 -11.45 -14.91 4.65
N TYR A 173 -11.11 -16.20 4.71
CA TYR A 173 -9.75 -16.68 4.97
C TYR A 173 -9.09 -17.18 3.69
N ALA A 174 -7.76 -17.22 3.68
CA ALA A 174 -7.01 -17.69 2.52
C ALA A 174 -7.34 -19.15 2.15
N THR A 175 -7.61 -19.42 0.88
CA THR A 175 -7.88 -20.77 0.32
C THR A 175 -6.93 -21.11 -0.84
N THR A 176 -6.04 -20.20 -1.21
CA THR A 176 -5.21 -20.30 -2.41
C THR A 176 -3.90 -21.06 -2.24
N GLY A 177 -3.70 -21.78 -1.13
CA GLY A 177 -2.42 -22.45 -0.81
C GLY A 177 -1.89 -23.41 -1.88
N ASN A 178 -2.77 -24.02 -2.69
CA ASN A 178 -2.43 -24.90 -3.81
C ASN A 178 -2.71 -24.27 -5.20
N THR A 179 -3.01 -22.97 -5.25
CA THR A 179 -3.33 -22.28 -6.50
C THR A 179 -2.06 -21.78 -7.17
N SER A 180 -1.97 -21.92 -8.49
CA SER A 180 -0.80 -21.41 -9.22
C SER A 180 -0.71 -19.88 -9.13
N ALA A 181 0.52 -19.36 -9.06
CA ALA A 181 0.76 -17.92 -9.07
C ALA A 181 0.14 -17.24 -10.30
N LEU A 182 0.11 -17.89 -11.47
CA LEU A 182 -0.50 -17.30 -12.67
C LEU A 182 -2.02 -17.12 -12.54
N ILE A 183 -2.72 -18.06 -11.90
CA ILE A 183 -4.18 -17.95 -11.67
C ILE A 183 -4.46 -16.83 -10.66
N MET A 184 -3.69 -16.76 -9.57
CA MET A 184 -3.83 -15.67 -8.59
C MET A 184 -3.51 -14.31 -9.24
N LEU A 185 -2.45 -14.23 -10.05
CA LEU A 185 -2.05 -13.00 -10.74
C LEU A 185 -3.14 -12.49 -11.68
N GLU A 186 -3.76 -13.38 -12.45
CA GLU A 186 -4.88 -13.04 -13.33
C GLU A 186 -6.07 -12.47 -12.54
N ALA A 187 -6.39 -13.07 -11.39
CA ALA A 187 -7.45 -12.57 -10.52
C ALA A 187 -7.10 -11.20 -9.91
N ARG A 188 -5.86 -11.03 -9.42
CA ARG A 188 -5.34 -9.78 -8.85
C ARG A 188 -5.37 -8.64 -9.87
N THR A 189 -4.92 -8.88 -11.11
CA THR A 189 -4.98 -7.87 -12.17
C THR A 189 -6.42 -7.47 -12.48
N LYS A 190 -7.35 -8.43 -12.55
CA LYS A 190 -8.79 -8.13 -12.71
C LYS A 190 -9.36 -7.35 -11.54
N ASP A 191 -8.93 -7.63 -10.31
CA ASP A 191 -9.35 -6.86 -9.13
C ASP A 191 -8.88 -5.41 -9.23
N VAL A 192 -7.61 -5.17 -9.54
CA VAL A 192 -7.07 -3.80 -9.70
C VAL A 192 -7.79 -3.07 -10.83
N SER A 193 -7.95 -3.68 -12.02
CA SER A 193 -8.69 -3.06 -13.12
C SER A 193 -10.18 -2.81 -12.81
N PHE A 194 -10.79 -3.67 -11.98
CA PHE A 194 -12.16 -3.45 -11.50
C PHE A 194 -12.22 -2.26 -10.53
N VAL A 195 -11.30 -2.16 -9.56
CA VAL A 195 -11.16 -1.00 -8.66
C VAL A 195 -10.97 0.29 -9.46
N THR A 196 -10.08 0.29 -10.47
CA THR A 196 -9.90 1.43 -11.39
C THR A 196 -11.22 1.79 -12.09
N SER A 197 -12.02 0.81 -12.50
CA SER A 197 -13.32 1.05 -13.15
C SER A 197 -14.34 1.70 -12.21
N GLN A 198 -14.25 1.41 -10.91
CA GLN A 198 -15.13 2.02 -9.92
C GLN A 198 -14.82 3.50 -9.66
N LEU A 199 -13.63 4.00 -10.03
CA LEU A 199 -13.33 5.43 -9.95
C LEU A 199 -14.22 6.28 -10.89
N SER A 200 -14.70 5.69 -11.99
CA SER A 200 -15.63 6.34 -12.93
C SER A 200 -17.11 6.16 -12.53
N ASN A 201 -17.41 5.34 -11.51
CA ASN A 201 -18.77 5.12 -11.01
C ASN A 201 -19.22 6.30 -10.14
N LYS A 202 -19.96 7.25 -10.73
CA LYS A 202 -20.41 8.48 -10.04
C LYS A 202 -21.24 8.22 -8.79
N THR A 203 -22.05 7.16 -8.76
CA THR A 203 -22.85 6.85 -7.57
C THR A 203 -21.96 6.50 -6.39
N LEU A 204 -20.97 5.64 -6.63
CA LEU A 204 -19.97 5.26 -5.63
C LEU A 204 -19.12 6.47 -5.24
N THR A 205 -18.58 7.20 -6.21
CA THR A 205 -17.62 8.27 -5.94
C THR A 205 -18.27 9.50 -5.32
N ASN A 206 -19.51 9.83 -5.64
CA ASN A 206 -20.24 10.90 -4.94
C ASN A 206 -20.40 10.63 -3.45
N ASN A 207 -20.58 9.35 -3.06
CA ASN A 207 -20.65 8.95 -1.66
C ASN A 207 -19.26 8.88 -1.01
N LEU A 208 -18.33 8.17 -1.64
CA LEU A 208 -16.97 7.96 -1.13
C LEU A 208 -16.22 9.28 -0.90
N PHE A 209 -16.34 10.21 -1.85
CA PHE A 209 -15.70 11.52 -1.82
C PHE A 209 -16.66 12.63 -1.34
N ALA A 210 -17.75 12.27 -0.66
CA ALA A 210 -18.58 13.25 0.03
C ALA A 210 -17.73 14.05 1.01
N HIS A 211 -17.88 15.38 0.99
CA HIS A 211 -17.07 16.33 1.78
C HIS A 211 -15.57 16.37 1.46
N PHE A 212 -15.09 15.57 0.51
CA PHE A 212 -13.71 15.66 0.05
C PHE A 212 -13.50 16.97 -0.75
N PRO A 213 -12.60 17.86 -0.29
CA PRO A 213 -12.38 19.16 -0.94
C PRO A 213 -11.44 19.10 -2.15
N GLY A 214 -11.14 17.90 -2.68
CA GLY A 214 -10.38 17.69 -3.90
C GLY A 214 -11.22 17.12 -5.06
N SER A 215 -10.60 17.06 -6.23
CA SER A 215 -11.04 16.28 -7.38
C SER A 215 -9.94 15.31 -7.80
N PHE A 216 -10.23 14.44 -8.75
CA PHE A 216 -9.26 13.51 -9.35
C PHE A 216 -9.71 13.15 -10.75
N ASN A 217 -8.77 12.65 -11.56
CA ASN A 217 -9.06 12.10 -12.87
C ASN A 217 -9.19 10.56 -12.75
N PRO A 218 -10.38 9.98 -13.00
CA PRO A 218 -10.58 8.54 -12.85
C PRO A 218 -9.90 7.71 -13.95
N ASP A 219 -9.49 8.33 -15.05
CA ASP A 219 -8.92 7.65 -16.23
C ASP A 219 -7.39 7.68 -16.26
N LYS A 220 -6.75 8.23 -15.22
CA LYS A 220 -5.30 8.35 -15.12
C LYS A 220 -4.83 7.92 -13.73
N VAL A 221 -4.27 6.71 -13.64
CA VAL A 221 -3.78 6.15 -12.38
C VAL A 221 -2.36 5.62 -12.53
N ALA A 222 -1.60 5.62 -11.42
CA ALA A 222 -0.42 4.78 -11.27
C ALA A 222 -0.80 3.47 -10.56
N VAL A 223 -0.06 2.39 -10.81
CA VAL A 223 -0.21 1.14 -10.04
C VAL A 223 1.14 0.73 -9.50
N TYR A 224 1.20 0.42 -8.21
CA TYR A 224 2.40 -0.05 -7.56
C TYR A 224 2.10 -1.22 -6.62
N GLY A 225 3.13 -1.96 -6.23
CA GLY A 225 2.91 -3.08 -5.33
C GLY A 225 4.18 -3.67 -4.77
N HIS A 226 4.02 -4.41 -3.68
CA HIS A 226 5.09 -5.12 -3.02
C HIS A 226 5.03 -6.61 -3.33
N SER A 227 6.19 -7.24 -3.54
CA SER A 227 6.30 -8.68 -3.77
C SER A 227 5.40 -9.12 -4.94
N PHE A 228 4.47 -10.05 -4.72
CA PHE A 228 3.50 -10.45 -5.74
C PHE A 228 2.58 -9.32 -6.25
N GLY A 229 2.38 -8.28 -5.44
CA GLY A 229 1.73 -7.04 -5.87
C GLY A 229 2.53 -6.25 -6.91
N GLY A 230 3.85 -6.39 -6.94
CA GLY A 230 4.71 -5.82 -7.98
C GLY A 230 4.53 -6.48 -9.35
N SER A 231 4.40 -7.81 -9.36
CA SER A 231 3.93 -8.55 -10.54
C SER A 231 2.55 -8.08 -10.99
N THR A 232 1.64 -7.89 -10.04
CA THR A 232 0.28 -7.39 -10.31
C THR A 232 0.34 -5.99 -10.95
N ALA A 233 1.21 -5.11 -10.45
CA ALA A 233 1.43 -3.79 -11.04
C ALA A 233 1.93 -3.89 -12.48
N ALA A 234 2.96 -4.70 -12.76
CA ALA A 234 3.50 -4.88 -14.11
C ALA A 234 2.45 -5.37 -15.12
N VAL A 235 1.67 -6.40 -14.77
CA VAL A 235 0.62 -6.92 -15.65
C VAL A 235 -0.51 -5.91 -15.84
N THR A 236 -0.89 -5.16 -14.79
CA THR A 236 -1.95 -4.15 -14.89
C THR A 236 -1.49 -2.98 -15.78
N VAL A 237 -0.24 -2.53 -15.65
CA VAL A 237 0.37 -1.53 -16.55
C VAL A 237 0.30 -2.00 -18.00
N GLN A 238 0.59 -3.27 -18.26
CA GLN A 238 0.52 -3.83 -19.61
C GLN A 238 -0.91 -3.83 -20.18
N ARG A 239 -1.92 -4.14 -19.37
CA ARG A 239 -3.28 -4.50 -19.86
C ARG A 239 -4.33 -3.42 -19.71
N ASP A 240 -4.14 -2.45 -18.81
CA ASP A 240 -5.12 -1.40 -18.53
C ASP A 240 -4.64 -0.03 -19.03
N ASN A 241 -5.33 0.52 -20.03
CA ASN A 241 -4.93 1.78 -20.67
C ASN A 241 -5.10 3.02 -19.79
N ARG A 242 -5.82 2.92 -18.68
CA ARG A 242 -5.93 4.01 -17.68
C ARG A 242 -4.71 4.10 -16.78
N VAL A 243 -3.91 3.02 -16.73
CA VAL A 243 -2.68 2.96 -15.95
C VAL A 243 -1.55 3.57 -16.76
N LEU A 244 -0.98 4.67 -16.26
CA LEU A 244 0.07 5.44 -16.93
C LEU A 244 1.47 4.81 -16.75
N GLY A 245 1.67 4.04 -15.69
CA GLY A 245 2.93 3.41 -15.33
C GLY A 245 2.87 2.84 -13.92
N GLY A 246 4.01 2.37 -13.41
CA GLY A 246 4.01 1.69 -12.13
C GLY A 246 5.35 1.48 -11.44
N LEU A 247 5.28 0.88 -10.26
CA LEU A 247 6.44 0.57 -9.42
C LEU A 247 6.30 -0.82 -8.79
N ASN A 248 7.40 -1.56 -8.77
CA ASN A 248 7.51 -2.86 -8.10
C ASN A 248 8.52 -2.77 -6.95
N LEU A 249 8.06 -3.02 -5.72
CA LEU A 249 8.88 -3.18 -4.53
C LEU A 249 9.20 -4.67 -4.35
N ASP A 250 10.42 -5.07 -4.71
CA ASP A 250 11.06 -6.38 -4.49
C ASP A 250 10.21 -7.60 -4.90
N GLY A 251 9.40 -7.45 -5.94
CA GLY A 251 8.59 -8.52 -6.50
C GLY A 251 9.25 -9.25 -7.66
N PRO A 252 9.16 -10.59 -7.74
CA PRO A 252 9.39 -11.29 -9.01
C PRO A 252 8.40 -10.83 -10.07
N ILE A 253 8.73 -11.04 -11.35
CA ILE A 253 7.83 -10.76 -12.49
C ILE A 253 7.29 -12.08 -13.04
N TYR A 254 6.02 -12.32 -12.82
CA TYR A 254 5.32 -13.50 -13.30
C TYR A 254 4.49 -13.21 -14.55
N GLY A 255 4.19 -14.27 -15.30
CA GLY A 255 3.33 -14.22 -16.47
C GLY A 255 4.02 -13.69 -17.72
N SER A 256 3.26 -13.56 -18.80
CA SER A 256 3.81 -13.22 -20.12
C SER A 256 4.43 -11.82 -20.19
N VAL A 257 4.10 -10.94 -19.24
CA VAL A 257 4.64 -9.58 -19.17
C VAL A 257 6.17 -9.58 -19.02
N ASN A 258 6.77 -10.61 -18.40
CA ASN A 258 8.23 -10.75 -18.29
C ASN A 258 8.91 -10.76 -19.68
N HIS A 259 8.28 -11.40 -20.66
CA HIS A 259 8.83 -11.59 -22.01
C HIS A 259 8.28 -10.59 -23.04
N GLN A 260 7.10 -10.03 -22.77
CA GLN A 260 6.39 -9.13 -23.68
C GLN A 260 6.59 -7.64 -23.36
N GLY A 261 6.77 -7.31 -22.07
CA GLY A 261 6.85 -5.94 -21.59
C GLY A 261 5.69 -5.05 -22.04
N PHE A 262 5.98 -3.76 -22.23
CA PHE A 262 5.03 -2.75 -22.70
C PHE A 262 5.76 -1.49 -23.18
N LYS A 263 5.03 -0.62 -23.87
CA LYS A 263 5.54 0.63 -24.44
C LYS A 263 4.93 1.85 -23.76
N TYR A 264 5.66 2.97 -23.77
CA TYR A 264 5.20 4.31 -23.37
C TYR A 264 4.82 4.50 -21.90
N LYS A 265 4.81 3.45 -21.09
CA LYS A 265 4.40 3.49 -19.68
C LYS A 265 5.62 3.32 -18.79
N PRO A 266 6.07 4.36 -18.07
CA PRO A 266 7.23 4.25 -17.20
C PRO A 266 7.08 3.20 -16.10
N PHE A 267 8.20 2.56 -15.72
CA PHE A 267 8.21 1.55 -14.68
C PHE A 267 9.48 1.58 -13.83
N ILE A 268 9.33 1.57 -12.50
CA ILE A 268 10.44 1.53 -11.55
C ILE A 268 10.47 0.18 -10.84
N LEU A 269 11.63 -0.43 -10.80
CA LEU A 269 11.91 -1.63 -10.03
C LEU A 269 12.76 -1.25 -8.81
N VAL A 270 12.38 -1.71 -7.62
CA VAL A 270 13.07 -1.40 -6.37
C VAL A 270 13.39 -2.69 -5.64
N GLY A 271 14.65 -3.10 -5.64
CA GLY A 271 15.12 -4.26 -4.89
C GLY A 271 15.60 -3.91 -3.48
N VAL A 272 15.92 -4.95 -2.72
CA VAL A 272 16.50 -4.87 -1.37
C VAL A 272 17.99 -5.16 -1.37
N ASP A 273 18.65 -4.94 -0.24
CA ASP A 273 20.10 -5.10 -0.09
C ASP A 273 20.50 -6.56 0.19
N ARG A 274 20.23 -7.46 -0.76
CA ARG A 274 20.59 -8.89 -0.69
C ARG A 274 21.10 -9.43 -2.03
N ASP A 275 22.00 -10.40 -1.97
CA ASP A 275 22.67 -10.97 -3.15
C ASP A 275 21.72 -11.80 -4.06
N ASN A 276 20.61 -12.32 -3.51
CA ASN A 276 19.63 -13.15 -4.22
C ASN A 276 18.27 -12.43 -4.39
N GLY A 277 18.29 -11.23 -4.97
CA GLY A 277 17.07 -10.49 -5.31
C GLY A 277 16.34 -11.08 -6.53
N PRO A 278 15.15 -10.57 -6.86
CA PRO A 278 14.44 -10.96 -8.09
C PRO A 278 15.26 -10.67 -9.34
N GLU A 279 15.29 -11.61 -10.29
CA GLU A 279 15.90 -11.39 -11.60
C GLU A 279 14.96 -10.57 -12.50
N TRP A 280 15.37 -9.37 -12.88
CA TRP A 280 14.57 -8.46 -13.71
C TRP A 280 15.15 -8.18 -15.09
N ASP A 281 16.30 -8.77 -15.44
CA ASP A 281 17.01 -8.45 -16.69
C ASP A 281 16.14 -8.60 -17.93
N GLU A 282 15.41 -9.71 -18.02
CA GLU A 282 14.52 -9.94 -19.14
C GLU A 282 13.40 -8.90 -19.17
N PHE A 283 12.63 -8.76 -18.10
CA PHE A 283 11.55 -7.79 -18.02
C PHE A 283 12.00 -6.35 -18.30
N TYR A 284 13.11 -5.93 -17.70
CA TYR A 284 13.70 -4.61 -17.90
C TYR A 284 13.98 -4.36 -19.38
N SER A 285 14.55 -5.35 -20.09
CA SER A 285 14.82 -5.25 -21.53
C SER A 285 13.56 -5.12 -22.40
N LYS A 286 12.39 -5.53 -21.90
CA LYS A 286 11.11 -5.48 -22.62
C LYS A 286 10.29 -4.21 -22.36
N ILE A 287 10.71 -3.36 -21.43
CA ILE A 287 10.06 -2.07 -21.18
C ILE A 287 10.63 -1.03 -22.16
N ASP A 288 9.79 -0.56 -23.08
CA ASP A 288 10.07 0.49 -24.06
C ASP A 288 9.46 1.82 -23.60
N ALA A 289 10.00 2.34 -22.50
CA ALA A 289 9.63 3.58 -21.84
C ALA A 289 10.74 4.00 -20.86
N SER A 290 10.58 5.16 -20.21
CA SER A 290 11.42 5.55 -19.07
C SER A 290 11.36 4.47 -17.99
N LYS A 291 12.51 3.92 -17.61
CA LYS A 291 12.59 2.85 -16.62
C LYS A 291 13.83 2.96 -15.75
N MET A 292 13.75 2.42 -14.55
CA MET A 292 14.82 2.51 -13.57
C MET A 292 14.82 1.29 -12.66
N GLU A 293 16.00 0.86 -12.27
CA GLU A 293 16.19 -0.16 -11.24
C GLU A 293 16.99 0.44 -10.09
N LEU A 294 16.40 0.34 -8.91
CA LEU A 294 16.92 0.86 -7.65
C LEU A 294 17.18 -0.28 -6.69
N LYS A 295 18.11 -0.07 -5.76
CA LYS A 295 18.29 -0.91 -4.57
C LYS A 295 18.20 -0.03 -3.33
N PHE A 296 17.41 -0.44 -2.34
CA PHE A 296 17.35 0.25 -1.06
C PHE A 296 18.30 -0.41 -0.06
N PHE A 297 19.30 0.34 0.40
CA PHE A 297 20.34 -0.19 1.28
C PHE A 297 19.78 -0.63 2.62
N LYS A 298 20.40 -1.66 3.22
CA LYS A 298 20.05 -2.17 4.55
C LYS A 298 18.59 -2.59 4.71
N THR A 299 17.88 -2.89 3.62
CA THR A 299 16.51 -3.39 3.65
C THR A 299 16.47 -4.88 3.35
N GLN A 300 15.45 -5.56 3.85
CA GLN A 300 15.07 -6.92 3.46
C GLN A 300 13.65 -6.94 2.90
N HIS A 301 13.19 -8.09 2.40
CA HIS A 301 11.93 -8.20 1.66
C HIS A 301 10.74 -7.53 2.37
N TYR A 302 10.55 -7.78 3.68
CA TYR A 302 9.41 -7.24 4.41
C TYR A 302 9.60 -5.79 4.91
N ALA A 303 10.73 -5.15 4.59
CA ALA A 303 10.97 -3.74 4.89
C ALA A 303 9.85 -2.85 4.32
N PHE A 304 9.30 -3.21 3.16
CA PHE A 304 8.25 -2.44 2.49
C PHE A 304 6.86 -2.63 3.10
N THR A 305 6.74 -3.28 4.26
CA THR A 305 5.50 -3.24 5.06
C THR A 305 5.54 -2.04 6.02
N ASP A 306 4.46 -1.79 6.73
CA ASP A 306 4.45 -0.77 7.79
C ASP A 306 5.22 -1.21 9.04
N VAL A 307 5.58 -2.50 9.17
CA VAL A 307 6.15 -3.07 10.42
C VAL A 307 7.41 -2.33 10.87
N PRO A 308 8.41 -2.03 10.02
CA PRO A 308 9.58 -1.25 10.45
C PRO A 308 9.20 0.11 11.06
N LEU A 309 8.19 0.78 10.52
CA LEU A 309 7.71 2.05 11.05
C LEU A 309 6.97 1.88 12.38
N LEU A 310 6.25 0.77 12.57
CA LEU A 310 5.62 0.47 13.87
C LEU A 310 6.67 0.18 14.95
N LEU A 311 7.76 -0.49 14.60
CA LEU A 311 8.85 -0.83 15.52
C LEU A 311 9.57 0.41 16.08
N GLU A 312 9.45 1.59 15.44
CA GLU A 312 9.90 2.88 16.03
C GLU A 312 9.18 3.25 17.35
N LYS A 313 8.07 2.58 17.67
CA LYS A 313 7.24 2.83 18.85
C LYS A 313 7.28 1.70 19.87
N VAL A 314 7.98 0.61 19.57
CA VAL A 314 7.94 -0.61 20.37
C VAL A 314 9.36 -1.13 20.56
N SER A 315 9.67 -1.55 21.79
CA SER A 315 10.90 -2.28 22.05
C SER A 315 10.67 -3.77 21.80
N VAL A 316 11.48 -4.36 20.92
CA VAL A 316 11.55 -5.82 20.76
C VAL A 316 12.55 -6.41 21.76
N PRO A 317 12.35 -7.65 22.23
CA PRO A 317 13.33 -8.32 23.07
C PRO A 317 14.70 -8.43 22.36
N PRO A 318 15.84 -8.20 23.03
CA PRO A 318 17.16 -8.26 22.40
C PRO A 318 17.45 -9.57 21.65
N GLU A 319 16.95 -10.70 22.18
CA GLU A 319 17.05 -12.02 21.56
C GLU A 319 16.31 -12.13 20.22
N SER A 320 15.34 -11.25 19.96
CA SER A 320 14.56 -11.20 18.72
C SER A 320 15.16 -10.25 17.67
N GLN A 321 16.19 -9.47 18.01
CA GLN A 321 16.74 -8.48 17.08
C GLN A 321 17.30 -9.13 15.80
N SER A 322 17.94 -10.29 15.91
CA SER A 322 18.49 -11.00 14.74
C SER A 322 17.41 -11.36 13.72
N ILE A 323 16.27 -11.91 14.16
CA ILE A 323 15.17 -12.28 13.26
C ILE A 323 14.47 -11.04 12.69
N ILE A 324 14.39 -9.94 13.45
CA ILE A 324 13.89 -8.65 12.96
C ILE A 324 14.81 -8.12 11.84
N ASP A 325 16.12 -8.09 12.06
CA ASP A 325 17.10 -7.60 11.08
C ASP A 325 17.14 -8.50 9.83
N GLU A 326 17.00 -9.82 9.98
CA GLU A 326 16.91 -10.76 8.86
C GLU A 326 15.61 -10.61 8.06
N THR A 327 14.52 -10.22 8.71
CA THR A 327 13.19 -10.10 8.08
C THR A 327 12.98 -8.74 7.41
N PHE A 328 13.42 -7.66 8.06
CA PHE A 328 13.13 -6.28 7.68
C PHE A 328 14.38 -5.50 7.24
N GLY A 329 15.57 -5.96 7.60
CA GLY A 329 16.81 -5.21 7.42
C GLY A 329 17.11 -4.29 8.61
N THR A 330 18.19 -3.53 8.48
CA THR A 330 18.72 -2.65 9.54
C THR A 330 18.51 -1.16 9.25
N LEU A 331 17.84 -0.81 8.14
CA LEU A 331 17.38 0.55 7.90
C LEU A 331 16.18 0.84 8.80
N ASP A 332 16.23 1.94 9.55
CA ASP A 332 15.14 2.35 10.42
C ASP A 332 13.85 2.64 9.63
N GLY A 333 12.70 2.58 10.32
CA GLY A 333 11.40 2.66 9.66
C GLY A 333 11.17 3.99 8.93
N ARG A 334 11.76 5.08 9.42
CA ARG A 334 11.69 6.39 8.75
C ARG A 334 12.60 6.47 7.54
N GLY A 335 13.75 5.80 7.58
CA GLY A 335 14.66 5.62 6.46
C GLY A 335 13.98 4.88 5.31
N VAL A 336 13.27 3.78 5.62
CA VAL A 336 12.49 3.01 4.63
C VAL A 336 11.34 3.84 4.06
N GLU A 337 10.52 4.46 4.92
CA GLU A 337 9.41 5.33 4.52
C GLU A 337 9.89 6.44 3.56
N LYS A 338 11.00 7.11 3.91
CA LYS A 338 11.58 8.15 3.07
C LYS A 338 11.99 7.58 1.72
N ALA A 339 12.73 6.47 1.66
CA ALA A 339 13.20 5.91 0.40
C ALA A 339 12.03 5.54 -0.54
N ILE A 340 10.97 4.92 -0.02
CA ILE A 340 9.75 4.60 -0.78
C ILE A 340 9.10 5.89 -1.31
N ASN A 341 8.97 6.90 -0.46
CA ASN A 341 8.39 8.19 -0.85
C ASN A 341 9.18 8.86 -1.97
N GLU A 342 10.52 8.89 -1.92
CA GLU A 342 11.35 9.50 -2.98
C GLU A 342 11.11 8.82 -4.34
N ALA A 343 11.10 7.47 -4.36
CA ALA A 343 10.86 6.72 -5.59
C ALA A 343 9.44 6.92 -6.13
N MET A 344 8.44 6.91 -5.24
CA MET A 344 7.04 7.07 -5.64
C MET A 344 6.74 8.49 -6.11
N VAL A 345 7.19 9.52 -5.40
CA VAL A 345 7.01 10.93 -5.83
C VAL A 345 7.70 11.14 -7.18
N GLY A 346 8.92 10.64 -7.35
CA GLY A 346 9.63 10.72 -8.63
C GLY A 346 8.87 10.03 -9.78
N LEU A 347 8.27 8.86 -9.53
CA LEU A 347 7.39 8.21 -10.50
C LEU A 347 6.16 9.08 -10.79
N MET A 348 5.48 9.60 -9.77
CA MET A 348 4.27 10.40 -9.95
C MET A 348 4.55 11.69 -10.75
N ASP A 349 5.65 12.38 -10.48
CA ASP A 349 6.10 13.54 -11.26
C ASP A 349 6.37 13.17 -12.73
N LEU A 350 7.00 12.02 -12.97
CA LEU A 350 7.23 11.53 -14.32
C LEU A 350 5.91 11.22 -15.05
N LEU A 351 4.97 10.52 -14.40
CA LEU A 351 3.72 10.08 -15.02
C LEU A 351 2.73 11.22 -15.29
N PHE A 352 2.63 12.18 -14.37
CA PHE A 352 1.57 13.19 -14.40
C PHE A 352 2.05 14.58 -14.79
N ALA A 353 3.36 14.87 -14.66
CA ALA A 353 3.95 16.16 -15.04
C ALA A 353 5.03 16.04 -16.12
N ASN A 354 5.33 14.81 -16.61
CA ASN A 354 6.44 14.54 -17.51
C ASN A 354 7.76 15.14 -16.98
N ASN A 355 8.03 14.95 -15.69
CA ASN A 355 9.20 15.53 -15.02
C ASN A 355 10.05 14.44 -14.34
N GLY A 356 11.17 14.09 -14.96
CA GLY A 356 12.10 13.08 -14.43
C GLY A 356 13.19 13.59 -13.47
N LYS A 357 13.26 14.91 -13.20
CA LYS A 357 14.40 15.53 -12.47
C LYS A 357 14.63 14.97 -11.07
N MET A 358 13.57 14.51 -10.41
CA MET A 358 13.68 13.89 -9.10
C MET A 358 14.34 12.50 -9.20
N LEU A 359 13.91 11.69 -10.19
CA LEU A 359 14.49 10.38 -10.45
C LEU A 359 15.94 10.48 -10.95
N GLU A 360 16.28 11.51 -11.72
CA GLU A 360 17.67 11.76 -12.15
C GLU A 360 18.64 11.97 -10.97
N ARG A 361 18.14 12.50 -9.86
CA ARG A 361 18.92 12.77 -8.64
C ARG A 361 18.68 11.77 -7.51
N ILE A 362 17.87 10.73 -7.73
CA ILE A 362 17.47 9.82 -6.65
C ILE A 362 18.65 9.07 -6.02
N GLY A 363 19.74 8.87 -6.78
CA GLY A 363 20.98 8.29 -6.27
C GLY A 363 21.79 9.18 -5.33
N GLU A 364 21.43 10.47 -5.19
CA GLU A 364 22.01 11.36 -4.17
C GLU A 364 21.49 11.04 -2.76
N HIS A 365 20.42 10.26 -2.64
CA HIS A 365 19.87 9.84 -1.35
C HIS A 365 20.68 8.68 -0.76
N ALA A 366 21.14 8.86 0.49
CA ALA A 366 22.04 7.92 1.18
C ALA A 366 21.52 6.46 1.30
N ASN A 367 20.21 6.24 1.19
CA ASN A 367 19.58 4.93 1.34
C ASN A 367 19.22 4.27 -0.01
N ILE A 368 19.50 4.92 -1.15
CA ILE A 368 19.09 4.45 -2.48
C ILE A 368 20.32 4.35 -3.38
N GLN A 369 20.49 3.19 -4.02
CA GLN A 369 21.44 3.00 -5.11
C GLN A 369 20.69 2.88 -6.43
N VAL A 370 21.21 3.53 -7.47
CA VAL A 370 20.76 3.32 -8.85
C VAL A 370 21.58 2.17 -9.45
N LEU A 371 20.92 1.08 -9.84
CA LEU A 371 21.56 -0.05 -10.53
C LEU A 371 21.52 0.13 -12.04
N ARG A 372 20.36 0.53 -12.58
CA ARG A 372 20.13 0.81 -14.01
C ARG A 372 19.19 2.00 -14.16
N SER A 373 19.38 2.78 -15.22
CA SER A 373 18.51 3.93 -15.51
C SER A 373 18.46 4.23 -17.00
N ASP A 374 17.28 4.07 -17.59
CA ASP A 374 16.95 4.46 -18.96
C ASP A 374 15.83 5.52 -18.91
N LEU A 375 16.06 6.63 -18.21
CA LEU A 375 15.13 7.75 -18.20
C LEU A 375 15.22 8.51 -19.53
N VAL A 376 14.09 8.66 -20.21
CA VAL A 376 14.00 9.54 -21.39
C VAL A 376 14.19 10.97 -20.91
N LYS A 377 15.32 11.58 -21.25
CA LYS A 377 15.60 12.99 -20.95
C LYS A 377 14.64 13.85 -21.76
N ASN A 378 13.81 14.64 -21.07
CA ASN A 378 13.03 15.67 -21.74
C ASN A 378 14.00 16.79 -22.16
N SER A 379 14.18 16.93 -23.48
CA SER A 379 14.95 17.98 -24.13
C SER A 379 14.38 19.37 -23.87
#